data_AF-A0AA35S7I9-F1
#
_entry.id   AF-A0AA35S7I9-F1
#
_cell.length_a   1.000
_cell.length_b   1.000
_cell.length_c   1.000
_cell.angle_alpha   90.00
_cell.angle_beta   90.00
_cell.angle_gamma   90.00
#
_symmetry.space_group_name_H-M   'P 1'
#
loop_
_entity.id
_entity.type
_entity.pdbx_description
1 polymer ?
#
loop_
_entity_poly.entity_id
_entity_poly.type
_entity_poly.pdbx_seq_one_letter_code
_entity_poly.pdbx_strand_id
1 'polypeptide(L)'
;MQNGREDRIRWAWDNGKADGSQFDGGRIRAHGLRHSGGPVEELATEGASASSSPREATVNNVRTITMLPDSADSERAILGPDGVLEGAAPGSVIIDMSSIAPSMSQKIGVACADKGVEFLDAPVSGGEPGAIAGTLAIMVGGKQSVFDDCEPLLQVMGGNVVLTGDIGAGNITKLANQIIVAANIEALSEALVLTQKAGVDPERVFNAIRGGLAGSAVMEAKAPDDAGPQFQGGFPCAAAPEGPSKRAANSGRTERTTAGHCAGTTDVGFADQRRRPGI
;
A
#
# COMPACT_ATOMS: atom_id res chain seq x y z
N MET A 1 -3.37 7.84 28.34
CA MET A 1 -2.42 6.94 27.65
C MET A 1 -2.69 7.09 26.16
N GLN A 2 -1.79 7.78 25.48
CA GLN A 2 -1.93 8.23 24.08
C GLN A 2 -1.65 7.05 23.15
N ASN A 3 -2.56 6.75 22.23
CA ASN A 3 -2.36 5.77 21.17
C ASN A 3 -1.34 6.30 20.16
N GLY A 4 -0.16 5.67 20.13
CA GLY A 4 0.85 5.83 19.10
C GLY A 4 0.31 5.36 17.74
N ARG A 5 0.41 6.24 16.75
CA ARG A 5 0.30 5.89 15.33
C ARG A 5 1.64 6.28 14.73
N GLU A 6 2.53 5.29 14.63
CA GLU A 6 3.91 5.44 14.20
C GLU A 6 3.98 5.73 12.68
N ASP A 7 4.58 6.87 12.40
CA ASP A 7 5.55 7.29 11.39
C ASP A 7 5.57 6.67 9.98
N ARG A 8 5.59 7.57 8.98
CA ARG A 8 5.61 7.24 7.54
C ARG A 8 6.88 7.80 6.91
N ILE A 9 7.73 6.90 6.44
CA ILE A 9 8.98 7.15 5.73
C ILE A 9 8.71 7.72 4.32
N ARG A 10 9.49 8.72 3.89
CA ARG A 10 9.29 9.47 2.62
C ARG A 10 10.64 9.85 2.03
N TRP A 11 10.85 9.59 0.73
CA TRP A 11 12.17 9.70 0.10
C TRP A 11 12.11 10.55 -1.20
N ALA A 12 13.03 11.49 -1.37
CA ALA A 12 13.39 12.05 -2.67
C ALA A 12 14.89 11.81 -2.91
N TRP A 13 15.27 11.36 -4.12
CA TRP A 13 16.60 10.84 -4.41
C TRP A 13 17.32 11.66 -5.50
N ASP A 14 18.60 11.98 -5.25
CA ASP A 14 19.50 12.64 -6.20
C ASP A 14 20.63 11.68 -6.64
N ASN A 15 20.77 11.57 -7.96
CA ASN A 15 21.79 10.92 -8.79
C ASN A 15 22.81 9.98 -8.11
N GLY A 16 22.66 8.67 -8.36
CA GLY A 16 23.73 7.66 -8.24
C GLY A 16 23.50 6.53 -9.23
N LYS A 17 24.50 6.23 -10.08
CA LYS A 17 24.43 5.07 -10.99
C LYS A 17 24.51 3.79 -10.17
N ALA A 18 23.62 2.83 -10.44
CA ALA A 18 23.64 1.52 -9.82
C ALA A 18 24.63 0.61 -10.57
N ASP A 19 25.83 0.43 -10.03
CA ASP A 19 26.59 -0.80 -10.25
C ASP A 19 26.66 -1.58 -8.92
N GLY A 20 26.69 -2.91 -9.04
CA GLY A 20 26.27 -3.88 -8.01
C GLY A 20 27.14 -4.01 -6.77
N SER A 21 27.80 -2.95 -6.29
CA SER A 21 28.47 -2.95 -4.99
C SER A 21 28.71 -1.51 -4.54
N GLN A 22 28.02 -1.09 -3.48
CA GLN A 22 28.03 0.24 -2.86
C GLN A 22 27.19 1.30 -3.58
N PHE A 23 26.13 1.75 -2.89
CA PHE A 23 25.42 2.99 -3.19
C PHE A 23 26.37 4.17 -2.96
N ASP A 24 27.03 4.64 -4.03
CA ASP A 24 28.00 5.73 -3.96
C ASP A 24 27.30 7.09 -3.95
N GLY A 25 27.18 7.70 -2.76
CA GLY A 25 27.16 9.15 -2.58
C GLY A 25 25.90 9.97 -2.97
N GLY A 26 24.77 9.37 -3.35
CA GLY A 26 23.53 10.11 -3.63
C GLY A 26 22.96 10.81 -2.39
N ARG A 27 22.58 12.09 -2.49
CA ARG A 27 21.96 12.84 -1.36
C ARG A 27 20.45 12.60 -1.34
N ILE A 28 19.94 12.10 -0.22
CA ILE A 28 18.49 11.93 0.01
C ILE A 28 17.93 13.24 0.56
N ARG A 29 16.79 13.70 0.03
CA ARG A 29 15.98 14.76 0.63
C ARG A 29 14.67 14.18 1.14
N ALA A 30 14.26 14.58 2.34
CA ALA A 30 13.03 14.10 2.97
C ALA A 30 12.09 15.27 3.31
N HIS A 31 10.79 15.03 3.19
CA HIS A 31 9.73 15.95 3.61
C HIS A 31 8.56 15.20 4.23
N GLY A 32 8.04 15.69 5.36
CA GLY A 32 6.84 15.16 6.02
C GLY A 32 5.64 16.11 5.92
N LEU A 33 4.47 15.59 5.51
CA LEU A 33 3.22 16.39 5.45
C LEU A 33 2.62 16.75 6.83
N ARG A 34 3.08 16.10 7.91
CA ARG A 34 2.66 16.42 9.29
C ARG A 34 3.74 17.25 9.97
N HIS A 35 3.31 18.25 10.73
CA HIS A 35 4.19 19.17 11.48
C HIS A 35 4.85 18.53 12.72
N SER A 36 4.80 17.20 12.86
CA SER A 36 5.56 16.47 13.86
C SER A 36 6.95 16.20 13.28
N GLY A 37 7.96 17.00 13.67
CA GLY A 37 9.32 16.94 13.13
C GLY A 37 10.03 15.59 13.25
N GLY A 38 9.55 14.67 14.10
CA GLY A 38 10.19 13.39 14.43
C GLY A 38 10.74 12.59 13.24
N PRO A 39 9.92 12.15 12.27
CA PRO A 39 10.41 11.32 11.15
C PRO A 39 11.42 12.02 10.25
N VAL A 40 11.33 13.34 10.12
CA VAL A 40 12.28 14.12 9.28
C VAL A 40 13.59 14.34 10.04
N GLU A 41 13.53 14.53 11.35
CA GLU A 41 14.69 14.65 12.23
C GLU A 41 15.47 13.32 12.30
N GLU A 42 14.79 12.18 12.42
CA GLU A 42 15.41 10.85 12.39
C GLU A 42 16.16 10.62 11.09
N LEU A 43 15.52 10.87 9.93
CA LEU A 43 16.18 10.73 8.64
C LEU A 43 17.35 11.71 8.47
N ALA A 44 17.29 12.90 9.08
CA ALA A 44 18.39 13.84 9.06
C ALA A 44 19.64 13.29 9.79
N THR A 45 19.46 12.46 10.82
CA THR A 45 20.59 11.78 11.49
C THR A 45 21.26 10.72 10.60
N GLU A 46 20.52 10.19 9.61
CA GLU A 46 21.01 9.22 8.62
C GLU A 46 21.58 9.88 7.35
N GLY A 47 21.67 11.21 7.33
CA GLY A 47 22.26 11.98 6.22
C GLY A 47 21.25 12.53 5.21
N ALA A 48 19.94 12.41 5.47
CA ALA A 48 18.94 13.08 4.66
C ALA A 48 18.91 14.60 4.92
N SER A 49 18.60 15.39 3.90
CA SER A 49 18.33 16.82 4.07
C SER A 49 16.83 17.05 4.25
N ALA A 50 16.45 17.75 5.31
CA ALA A 50 15.09 18.19 5.52
C ALA A 50 14.70 19.26 4.47
N SER A 51 13.42 19.30 4.12
CA SER A 51 12.84 20.32 3.26
C SER A 51 11.51 20.82 3.81
N SER A 52 11.19 22.08 3.53
CA SER A 52 10.01 22.79 4.05
C SER A 52 8.73 22.51 3.26
N SER A 53 8.83 21.95 2.06
CA SER A 53 7.68 21.60 1.20
C SER A 53 7.97 20.42 0.27
N PRO A 54 6.94 19.72 -0.25
CA PRO A 54 7.11 18.70 -1.29
C PRO A 54 7.81 19.25 -2.55
N ARG A 55 7.50 20.49 -2.93
CA ARG A 55 8.19 21.19 -4.02
C ARG A 55 9.68 21.31 -3.77
N GLU A 56 10.10 21.84 -2.61
CA GLU A 56 11.52 21.98 -2.27
C GLU A 56 12.24 20.62 -2.22
N ALA A 57 11.56 19.58 -1.74
CA ALA A 57 12.06 18.21 -1.76
C ALA A 57 12.30 17.67 -3.17
N THR A 58 11.67 18.26 -4.19
CA THR A 58 11.71 17.79 -5.59
C THR A 58 12.67 18.60 -6.46
N VAL A 59 12.89 19.88 -6.14
CA VAL A 59 13.75 20.77 -6.94
C VAL A 59 15.17 20.18 -7.07
N ASN A 60 15.62 20.08 -8.32
CA ASN A 60 16.91 19.49 -8.75
C ASN A 60 17.01 17.97 -8.62
N ASN A 61 15.92 17.26 -8.32
CA ASN A 61 15.93 15.80 -8.24
C ASN A 61 15.43 15.15 -9.53
N VAL A 62 16.12 14.10 -9.96
CA VAL A 62 15.79 13.32 -11.16
C VAL A 62 14.69 12.29 -10.87
N ARG A 63 14.58 11.84 -9.61
CA ARG A 63 13.57 10.89 -9.14
C ARG A 63 12.96 11.38 -7.82
N THR A 64 11.66 11.27 -7.66
CA THR A 64 10.98 11.60 -6.40
C THR A 64 9.95 10.53 -6.07
N ILE A 65 10.01 9.99 -4.84
CA ILE A 65 9.11 8.94 -4.38
C ILE A 65 8.09 9.53 -3.42
N THR A 66 6.81 9.20 -3.59
CA THR A 66 5.76 9.53 -2.64
C THR A 66 5.19 8.27 -1.99
N MET A 67 4.89 8.34 -0.69
CA MET A 67 4.37 7.22 0.09
C MET A 67 3.33 7.71 1.10
N LEU A 68 2.08 7.81 0.65
CA LEU A 68 1.03 8.59 1.28
C LEU A 68 -0.17 7.75 1.74
N PRO A 69 -1.00 8.25 2.68
CA PRO A 69 -2.11 7.50 3.25
C PRO A 69 -3.20 7.10 2.27
N ASP A 70 -3.59 8.01 1.39
CA ASP A 70 -4.74 7.83 0.51
C ASP A 70 -4.64 8.69 -0.75
N SER A 71 -5.68 8.63 -1.58
CA SER A 71 -5.77 9.34 -2.86
C SER A 71 -5.81 10.86 -2.70
N ALA A 72 -6.46 11.37 -1.65
CA ALA A 72 -6.56 12.82 -1.44
C ALA A 72 -5.22 13.40 -0.96
N ASP A 73 -4.50 12.64 -0.13
CA ASP A 73 -3.14 12.97 0.27
C ASP A 73 -2.17 12.95 -0.90
N SER A 74 -2.24 11.93 -1.77
CA SER A 74 -1.40 11.85 -2.98
C SER A 74 -1.69 12.99 -3.95
N GLU A 75 -2.97 13.24 -4.25
CA GLU A 75 -3.37 14.34 -5.11
C GLU A 75 -2.87 15.69 -4.58
N ARG A 76 -3.07 15.97 -3.28
CA ARG A 76 -2.62 17.22 -2.67
C ARG A 76 -1.11 17.37 -2.66
N ALA A 77 -0.37 16.30 -2.33
CA ALA A 77 1.08 16.36 -2.24
C ALA A 77 1.75 16.49 -3.60
N ILE A 78 1.16 15.91 -4.65
CA ILE A 78 1.75 15.91 -5.99
C ILE A 78 1.24 17.10 -6.81
N LEU A 79 -0.08 17.30 -6.88
CA LEU A 79 -0.73 18.28 -7.76
C LEU A 79 -1.13 19.58 -7.04
N GLY A 80 -1.10 19.60 -5.70
CA GLY A 80 -1.46 20.78 -4.91
C GLY A 80 -0.42 21.89 -4.95
N PRO A 81 -0.73 23.06 -4.35
CA PRO A 81 0.21 24.17 -4.24
C PRO A 81 1.44 23.75 -3.42
N ASP A 82 2.63 24.16 -3.86
CA ASP A 82 3.92 23.69 -3.35
C ASP A 82 4.08 22.16 -3.38
N GLY A 83 3.37 21.51 -4.30
CA GLY A 83 3.42 20.07 -4.53
C GLY A 83 4.65 19.62 -5.31
N VAL A 84 4.85 18.30 -5.35
CA VAL A 84 5.97 17.64 -6.06
C VAL A 84 6.04 18.11 -7.52
N LEU A 85 4.90 18.16 -8.22
CA LEU A 85 4.86 18.51 -9.64
C LEU A 85 5.22 19.98 -9.94
N GLU A 86 5.23 20.86 -8.94
CA GLU A 86 5.73 22.24 -9.09
C GLU A 86 7.25 22.35 -8.94
N GLY A 87 7.89 21.37 -8.31
CA GLY A 87 9.34 21.28 -8.16
C GLY A 87 10.01 20.37 -9.20
N ALA A 88 9.24 19.54 -9.89
CA ALA A 88 9.73 18.60 -10.89
C ALA A 88 10.18 19.29 -12.18
N ALA A 89 11.34 18.90 -12.69
CA ALA A 89 11.87 19.34 -13.98
C ALA A 89 11.43 18.39 -15.10
N PRO A 90 11.21 18.86 -16.34
CA PRO A 90 10.95 17.98 -17.48
C PRO A 90 12.05 16.90 -17.61
N GLY A 91 11.64 15.66 -17.85
CA GLY A 91 12.50 14.48 -17.89
C GLY A 91 12.78 13.83 -16.53
N SER A 92 12.33 14.43 -15.41
CA SER A 92 12.34 13.74 -14.11
C SER A 92 11.22 12.70 -14.02
N VAL A 93 11.28 11.83 -13.00
CA VAL A 93 10.24 10.83 -12.74
C VAL A 93 9.69 11.00 -11.33
N ILE A 94 8.37 10.96 -11.22
CA ILE A 94 7.65 10.84 -9.94
C ILE A 94 7.16 9.40 -9.80
N ILE A 95 7.48 8.76 -8.68
CA ILE A 95 7.13 7.39 -8.36
C ILE A 95 6.17 7.41 -7.16
N ASP A 96 4.88 7.21 -7.39
CA ASP A 96 3.90 7.16 -6.31
C ASP A 96 3.69 5.73 -5.80
N MET A 97 4.27 5.43 -4.64
CA MET A 97 4.16 4.12 -3.97
C MET A 97 2.94 4.03 -3.05
N SER A 98 2.10 5.07 -3.03
CA SER A 98 0.86 5.11 -2.26
C SER A 98 -0.16 4.11 -2.81
N SER A 99 -0.96 3.53 -1.91
CA SER A 99 -2.13 2.74 -2.30
C SER A 99 -3.32 3.66 -2.55
N ILE A 100 -3.60 3.97 -3.82
CA ILE A 100 -4.61 4.94 -4.24
C ILE A 100 -5.57 4.34 -5.28
N ALA A 101 -6.65 5.05 -5.58
CA ALA A 101 -7.54 4.65 -6.66
C ALA A 101 -6.78 4.67 -8.01
N PRO A 102 -6.92 3.66 -8.88
CA PRO A 102 -6.26 3.63 -10.19
C PRO A 102 -6.58 4.88 -11.04
N SER A 103 -7.81 5.38 -10.96
CA SER A 103 -8.22 6.62 -11.63
C SER A 103 -7.48 7.85 -11.14
N MET A 104 -7.05 7.85 -9.87
CA MET A 104 -6.22 8.93 -9.32
C MET A 104 -4.80 8.86 -9.86
N SER A 105 -4.18 7.66 -9.90
CA SER A 105 -2.87 7.47 -10.54
C SER A 105 -2.88 7.93 -12.00
N GLN A 106 -3.94 7.59 -12.74
CA GLN A 106 -4.11 8.03 -14.13
C GLN A 106 -4.23 9.56 -14.25
N LYS A 107 -5.02 10.19 -13.37
CA LYS A 107 -5.15 11.66 -13.31
C LYS A 107 -3.80 12.33 -13.05
N ILE A 108 -3.04 11.84 -12.07
CA ILE A 108 -1.70 12.35 -11.75
C ILE A 108 -0.75 12.14 -12.92
N GLY A 109 -0.78 10.97 -13.55
CA GLY A 109 0.04 10.64 -14.72
C GLY A 109 -0.19 11.60 -15.89
N VAL A 110 -1.46 11.96 -16.17
CA VAL A 110 -1.79 12.96 -17.20
C VAL A 110 -1.19 14.32 -16.84
N ALA A 111 -1.37 14.80 -15.61
CA ALA A 111 -0.82 16.08 -15.18
C ALA A 111 0.72 16.12 -15.21
N CYS A 112 1.38 14.99 -14.92
CA CYS A 112 2.84 14.86 -15.06
C CYS A 112 3.25 14.96 -16.53
N ALA A 113 2.57 14.22 -17.41
CA ALA A 113 2.86 14.22 -18.85
C ALA A 113 2.71 15.63 -19.47
N ASP A 114 1.72 16.41 -19.05
CA ASP A 114 1.52 17.80 -19.50
C ASP A 114 2.71 18.73 -19.17
N LYS A 115 3.51 18.37 -18.15
CA LYS A 115 4.75 19.08 -17.79
C LYS A 115 6.04 18.40 -18.29
N GLY A 116 5.91 17.33 -19.08
CA GLY A 116 7.05 16.54 -19.53
C GLY A 116 7.73 15.75 -18.40
N VAL A 117 7.00 15.44 -17.33
CA VAL A 117 7.47 14.63 -16.19
C VAL A 117 6.92 13.22 -16.36
N GLU A 118 7.77 12.22 -16.16
CA GLU A 118 7.39 10.82 -16.22
C GLU A 118 6.78 10.37 -14.88
N PHE A 119 5.88 9.39 -14.92
CA PHE A 119 5.16 8.92 -13.73
C PHE A 119 5.07 7.40 -13.68
N LEU A 120 5.29 6.85 -12.48
CA LEU A 120 5.05 5.45 -12.14
C LEU A 120 4.11 5.37 -10.93
N ASP A 121 3.08 4.54 -10.99
CA ASP A 121 2.36 4.12 -9.79
C ASP A 121 2.93 2.77 -9.31
N ALA A 122 3.47 2.72 -8.11
CA ALA A 122 4.26 1.60 -7.60
C ALA A 122 3.84 1.17 -6.19
N PRO A 123 2.54 0.88 -5.93
CA PRO A 123 2.09 0.43 -4.62
C PRO A 123 2.79 -0.86 -4.16
N VAL A 124 2.82 -1.04 -2.84
CA VAL A 124 3.61 -2.12 -2.22
C VAL A 124 2.80 -3.06 -1.33
N SER A 125 3.32 -4.26 -1.12
CA SER A 125 2.87 -5.24 -0.13
C SER A 125 4.06 -5.76 0.69
N GLY A 126 3.82 -6.17 1.94
CA GLY A 126 4.87 -6.64 2.86
C GLY A 126 4.83 -6.00 4.26
N GLY A 127 4.01 -4.94 4.43
CA GLY A 127 3.88 -4.25 5.70
C GLY A 127 5.17 -3.59 6.17
N GLU A 128 5.18 -3.17 7.43
CA GLU A 128 6.35 -2.58 8.07
C GLU A 128 7.56 -3.53 8.14
N PRO A 129 7.41 -4.83 8.49
CA PRO A 129 8.55 -5.74 8.53
C PRO A 129 9.23 -5.88 7.15
N GLY A 130 8.44 -5.94 6.07
CA GLY A 130 8.96 -5.99 4.72
C GLY A 130 9.67 -4.70 4.30
N ALA A 131 9.21 -3.55 4.77
CA ALA A 131 9.84 -2.25 4.50
C ALA A 131 11.20 -2.14 5.20
N ILE A 132 11.29 -2.51 6.48
CA ILE A 132 12.55 -2.52 7.25
C ILE A 132 13.55 -3.50 6.62
N ALA A 133 13.08 -4.67 6.19
CA ALA A 133 13.94 -5.70 5.59
C ALA A 133 14.30 -5.44 4.11
N GLY A 134 13.73 -4.42 3.46
CA GLY A 134 13.92 -4.18 2.02
C GLY A 134 13.37 -5.31 1.13
N THR A 135 12.32 -5.99 1.58
CA THR A 135 11.74 -7.18 0.92
C THR A 135 10.32 -6.95 0.39
N LEU A 136 9.94 -5.69 0.16
CA LEU A 136 8.60 -5.36 -0.32
C LEU A 136 8.31 -6.00 -1.69
N ALA A 137 7.06 -6.40 -1.89
CA ALA A 137 6.53 -6.67 -3.22
C ALA A 137 6.03 -5.35 -3.81
N ILE A 138 6.66 -4.87 -4.88
CA ILE A 138 6.37 -3.59 -5.54
C ILE A 138 5.68 -3.88 -6.88
N MET A 139 4.44 -3.41 -7.02
CA MET A 139 3.61 -3.61 -8.21
C MET A 139 3.59 -2.32 -9.01
N VAL A 140 4.29 -2.26 -10.14
CA VAL A 140 4.50 -1.02 -10.89
C VAL A 140 3.54 -0.93 -12.08
N GLY A 141 2.96 0.25 -12.32
CA GLY A 141 2.28 0.64 -13.53
C GLY A 141 2.98 1.85 -14.17
N GLY A 142 3.18 1.82 -15.48
CA GLY A 142 3.86 2.89 -16.23
C GLY A 142 4.54 2.40 -17.50
N LYS A 143 5.35 3.27 -18.10
CA LYS A 143 6.10 2.95 -19.33
C LYS A 143 7.25 2.00 -19.02
N GLN A 144 7.47 1.01 -19.88
CA GLN A 144 8.59 0.06 -19.76
C GLN A 144 9.95 0.77 -19.61
N SER A 145 10.25 1.74 -20.46
CA SER A 145 11.55 2.45 -20.42
C SER A 145 11.78 3.20 -19.10
N VAL A 146 10.72 3.76 -18.51
CA VAL A 146 10.81 4.48 -17.23
C VAL A 146 10.96 3.49 -16.08
N PHE A 147 10.28 2.35 -16.17
CA PHE A 147 10.44 1.24 -15.23
C PHE A 147 11.87 0.70 -15.25
N ASP A 148 12.43 0.38 -16.42
CA ASP A 148 13.79 -0.15 -16.56
C ASP A 148 14.82 0.80 -15.94
N ASP A 149 14.64 2.11 -16.12
CA ASP A 149 15.49 3.15 -15.52
C ASP A 149 15.35 3.26 -13.99
N CYS A 150 14.18 2.93 -13.43
CA CYS A 150 13.88 3.07 -12.00
C CYS A 150 13.95 1.75 -11.22
N GLU A 151 13.98 0.61 -11.90
CA GLU A 151 13.98 -0.72 -11.30
C GLU A 151 15.13 -0.90 -10.29
N PRO A 152 16.40 -0.51 -10.58
CA PRO A 152 17.48 -0.66 -9.61
C PRO A 152 17.24 0.12 -8.31
N LEU A 153 16.57 1.27 -8.38
CA LEU A 153 16.18 2.07 -7.21
C LEU A 153 15.07 1.38 -6.41
N LEU A 154 14.09 0.78 -7.10
CA LEU A 154 12.99 0.07 -6.46
C LEU A 154 13.46 -1.23 -5.78
N GLN A 155 14.44 -1.92 -6.37
CA GLN A 155 15.03 -3.15 -5.82
C GLN A 155 15.79 -2.92 -4.50
N VAL A 156 16.12 -1.68 -4.14
CA VAL A 156 16.68 -1.35 -2.81
C VAL A 156 15.67 -1.59 -1.69
N MET A 157 14.38 -1.33 -1.98
CA MET A 157 13.28 -1.45 -1.02
C MET A 157 12.47 -2.75 -1.23
N GLY A 158 12.62 -3.38 -2.39
CA GLY A 158 11.78 -4.47 -2.84
C GLY A 158 12.55 -5.77 -3.07
N GLY A 159 12.02 -6.87 -2.54
CA GLY A 159 12.48 -8.22 -2.86
C GLY A 159 11.85 -8.78 -4.15
N ASN A 160 10.76 -8.17 -4.61
CA ASN A 160 10.08 -8.50 -5.85
C ASN A 160 9.50 -7.23 -6.48
N VAL A 161 10.03 -6.79 -7.61
CA VAL A 161 9.63 -5.57 -8.31
C VAL A 161 9.15 -5.97 -9.70
N VAL A 162 7.89 -5.67 -10.04
CA VAL A 162 7.27 -6.15 -11.28
C VAL A 162 6.47 -5.04 -11.96
N LEU A 163 6.73 -4.82 -13.25
CA LEU A 163 5.87 -4.00 -14.10
C LEU A 163 4.63 -4.79 -14.53
N THR A 164 3.46 -4.22 -14.29
CA THR A 164 2.16 -4.90 -14.41
C THR A 164 1.27 -4.32 -15.51
N GLY A 165 1.70 -3.25 -16.17
CA GLY A 165 1.01 -2.59 -17.26
C GLY A 165 1.24 -1.08 -17.25
N ASP A 166 0.35 -0.35 -17.92
CA ASP A 166 0.38 1.12 -17.97
C ASP A 166 -0.01 1.76 -16.62
N ILE A 167 0.02 3.09 -16.55
CA ILE A 167 -0.34 3.87 -15.35
C ILE A 167 -1.73 3.46 -14.84
N GLY A 168 -1.80 3.12 -13.55
CA GLY A 168 -2.96 2.60 -12.83
C GLY A 168 -2.95 1.08 -12.68
N ALA A 169 -2.17 0.34 -13.49
CA ALA A 169 -2.08 -1.11 -13.40
C ALA A 169 -1.42 -1.58 -12.09
N GLY A 170 -0.48 -0.81 -11.54
CA GLY A 170 0.12 -1.10 -10.24
C GLY A 170 -0.93 -1.13 -9.14
N ASN A 171 -1.76 -0.09 -9.06
CA ASN A 171 -2.88 -0.03 -8.10
C ASN A 171 -3.98 -1.06 -8.37
N ILE A 172 -4.28 -1.39 -9.63
CA ILE A 172 -5.20 -2.50 -9.95
C ILE A 172 -4.63 -3.83 -9.43
N THR A 173 -3.34 -4.08 -9.64
CA THR A 173 -2.66 -5.29 -9.16
C THR A 173 -2.67 -5.34 -7.63
N LYS A 174 -2.43 -4.19 -6.97
CA LYS A 174 -2.52 -4.09 -5.51
C LYS A 174 -3.93 -4.40 -5.00
N LEU A 175 -4.97 -3.92 -5.69
CA LEU A 175 -6.36 -4.25 -5.34
C LEU A 175 -6.63 -5.76 -5.49
N ALA A 176 -6.17 -6.39 -6.57
CA ALA A 176 -6.27 -7.84 -6.76
C ALA A 176 -5.57 -8.60 -5.62
N ASN A 177 -4.36 -8.17 -5.24
CA ASN A 177 -3.65 -8.72 -4.08
C ASN A 177 -4.49 -8.58 -2.78
N GLN A 178 -5.08 -7.42 -2.53
CA GLN A 178 -5.88 -7.21 -1.31
C GLN A 178 -7.15 -8.05 -1.27
N ILE A 179 -7.76 -8.37 -2.43
CA ILE A 179 -8.89 -9.31 -2.51
C ILE A 179 -8.45 -10.70 -2.04
N ILE A 180 -7.31 -11.20 -2.53
CA ILE A 180 -6.77 -12.51 -2.14
C ILE A 180 -6.40 -12.52 -0.65
N VAL A 181 -5.78 -11.45 -0.15
CA VAL A 181 -5.47 -11.31 1.28
C VAL A 181 -6.73 -11.36 2.13
N ALA A 182 -7.78 -10.64 1.76
CA ALA A 182 -9.04 -10.64 2.49
C ALA A 182 -9.69 -12.03 2.52
N ALA A 183 -9.74 -12.71 1.36
CA ALA A 183 -10.29 -14.07 1.25
C ALA A 183 -9.53 -15.08 2.14
N ASN A 184 -8.20 -14.98 2.19
CA ASN A 184 -7.39 -15.84 3.06
C ASN A 184 -7.67 -15.59 4.55
N ILE A 185 -7.85 -14.33 4.97
CA ILE A 185 -8.17 -13.99 6.36
C ILE A 185 -9.56 -14.53 6.73
N GLU A 186 -10.55 -14.37 5.85
CA GLU A 186 -11.90 -14.88 6.04
C GLU A 186 -11.90 -16.41 6.19
N ALA A 187 -11.28 -17.11 5.23
CA ALA A 187 -11.18 -18.57 5.25
C ALA A 187 -10.44 -19.09 6.49
N LEU A 188 -9.34 -18.44 6.88
CA LEU A 188 -8.62 -18.78 8.11
C LEU A 188 -9.51 -18.60 9.34
N SER A 189 -10.21 -17.47 9.43
CA SER A 189 -11.08 -17.17 10.57
C SER A 189 -12.20 -18.20 10.72
N GLU A 190 -12.86 -18.58 9.63
CA GLU A 190 -13.90 -19.61 9.63
C GLU A 190 -13.34 -20.98 10.03
N ALA A 191 -12.17 -21.36 9.50
CA ALA A 191 -11.53 -22.63 9.81
C ALA A 191 -11.18 -22.74 11.31
N LEU A 192 -10.61 -21.68 11.91
CA LEU A 192 -10.26 -21.68 13.33
C LEU A 192 -11.50 -21.74 14.24
N VAL A 193 -12.59 -21.08 13.87
CA VAL A 193 -13.87 -21.18 14.61
C VAL A 193 -14.46 -22.59 14.50
N LEU A 194 -14.41 -23.20 13.32
CA LEU A 194 -14.86 -24.57 13.10
C LEU A 194 -14.07 -25.54 13.97
N THR A 195 -12.74 -25.42 14.00
CA THR A 195 -11.87 -26.34 14.77
C THR A 195 -12.08 -26.16 16.27
N GLN A 196 -12.22 -24.92 16.74
CA GLN A 196 -12.51 -24.63 18.14
C GLN A 196 -13.85 -25.26 18.57
N LYS A 197 -14.90 -25.10 17.76
CA LYS A 197 -16.22 -25.71 18.03
C LYS A 197 -16.18 -27.24 17.99
N ALA A 198 -15.29 -27.82 17.20
CA ALA A 198 -15.04 -29.26 17.16
C ALA A 198 -14.17 -29.77 18.32
N GLY A 199 -13.72 -28.89 19.22
CA GLY A 199 -12.86 -29.25 20.35
C GLY A 199 -11.39 -29.50 19.98
N VAL A 200 -10.97 -29.05 18.79
CA VAL A 200 -9.58 -29.14 18.32
C VAL A 200 -8.89 -27.82 18.60
N ASP A 201 -7.69 -27.91 19.18
CA ASP A 201 -6.82 -26.77 19.47
C ASP A 201 -6.46 -26.00 18.17
N PRO A 202 -6.89 -24.73 18.02
CA PRO A 202 -6.63 -23.92 16.83
C PRO A 202 -5.13 -23.75 16.53
N GLU A 203 -4.27 -23.69 17.55
CA GLU A 203 -2.82 -23.53 17.38
C GLU A 203 -2.19 -24.78 16.75
N ARG A 204 -2.63 -25.97 17.19
CA ARG A 204 -2.19 -27.23 16.59
C ARG A 204 -2.67 -27.37 15.16
N VAL A 205 -3.89 -26.92 14.85
CA VAL A 205 -4.39 -26.92 13.47
C VAL A 205 -3.58 -25.99 12.59
N PHE A 206 -3.31 -24.77 13.05
CA PHE A 206 -2.44 -23.81 12.37
C PHE A 206 -1.09 -24.45 12.04
N ASN A 207 -0.42 -25.03 13.03
CA ASN A 207 0.88 -25.67 12.85
C ASN A 207 0.84 -26.90 11.93
N ALA A 208 -0.27 -27.64 11.91
CA ALA A 208 -0.43 -28.80 11.05
C ALA A 208 -0.62 -28.43 9.56
N ILE A 209 -1.32 -27.33 9.27
CA ILE A 209 -1.69 -26.97 7.90
C ILE A 209 -0.79 -25.89 7.27
N ARG A 210 -0.03 -25.13 8.07
CA ARG A 210 0.82 -24.03 7.57
C ARG A 210 1.89 -24.44 6.54
N GLY A 211 2.36 -25.69 6.60
CA GLY A 211 3.31 -26.24 5.62
C GLY A 211 2.66 -26.93 4.42
N GLY A 212 1.33 -27.06 4.42
CA GLY A 212 0.55 -27.68 3.34
C GLY A 212 0.00 -26.68 2.34
N LEU A 213 -0.93 -27.12 1.50
CA LEU A 213 -1.56 -26.30 0.45
C LEU A 213 -2.33 -25.08 0.99
N ALA A 214 -2.75 -25.11 2.25
CA ALA A 214 -3.43 -23.99 2.91
C ALA A 214 -2.45 -22.92 3.42
N GLY A 215 -1.15 -23.24 3.49
CA GLY A 215 -0.11 -22.33 3.94
C GLY A 215 -0.03 -21.06 3.09
N SER A 216 0.01 -19.90 3.74
CA SER A 216 0.20 -18.61 3.06
C SER A 216 0.88 -17.59 3.97
N ALA A 217 1.55 -16.60 3.37
CA ALA A 217 2.13 -15.50 4.13
C ALA A 217 1.09 -14.72 4.97
N VAL A 218 -0.15 -14.66 4.50
CA VAL A 218 -1.27 -14.04 5.23
C VAL A 218 -1.59 -14.84 6.49
N MET A 219 -1.62 -16.16 6.38
CA MET A 219 -1.83 -17.05 7.51
C MET A 219 -0.72 -16.88 8.54
N GLU A 220 0.54 -16.87 8.12
CA GLU A 220 1.70 -16.65 9.00
C GLU A 220 1.64 -15.30 9.72
N ALA A 221 1.29 -14.23 9.00
CA ALA A 221 1.15 -12.89 9.59
C ALA A 221 -0.08 -12.75 10.51
N LYS A 222 -1.00 -13.72 10.48
CA LYS A 222 -2.22 -13.78 11.32
C LYS A 222 -2.21 -14.99 12.22
N ALA A 223 -1.03 -15.55 12.50
CA ALA A 223 -0.88 -16.63 13.46
C ALA A 223 -1.54 -16.23 14.79
N PRO A 224 -2.17 -17.17 15.51
CA PRO A 224 -2.61 -16.91 16.87
C PRO A 224 -1.39 -16.54 17.71
N ASP A 225 -1.35 -15.31 18.23
CA ASP A 225 -0.29 -14.92 19.17
C ASP A 225 -0.43 -15.74 20.47
N ASP A 226 0.71 -16.05 21.11
CA ASP A 226 0.82 -16.77 22.38
C ASP A 226 0.06 -16.09 23.56
N ALA A 227 -0.57 -14.94 23.32
CA ALA A 227 -1.30 -14.12 24.30
C ALA A 227 -2.76 -14.59 24.58
N GLY A 228 -3.19 -15.73 24.05
CA GLY A 228 -4.52 -16.30 24.28
C GLY A 228 -5.54 -15.98 23.18
N PRO A 229 -6.81 -16.44 23.30
CA PRO A 229 -7.77 -16.55 22.20
C PRO A 229 -8.41 -15.20 21.80
N GLN A 230 -7.60 -14.18 21.55
CA GLN A 230 -8.03 -12.91 21.00
C GLN A 230 -7.47 -12.77 19.59
N PHE A 231 -8.09 -13.48 18.64
CA PHE A 231 -7.89 -13.18 17.22
C PHE A 231 -8.47 -11.78 16.95
N GLN A 232 -7.61 -10.75 16.93
CA GLN A 232 -8.01 -9.41 16.50
C GLN A 232 -8.07 -9.37 14.97
N GLY A 233 -9.18 -9.85 14.42
CA GLY A 233 -9.54 -9.63 13.02
C GLY A 233 -9.80 -8.14 12.78
N GLY A 234 -8.81 -7.40 12.29
CA GLY A 234 -8.98 -5.99 11.97
C GLY A 234 -7.90 -5.41 11.07
N PHE A 235 -8.26 -5.10 9.84
CA PHE A 235 -7.74 -3.90 9.18
C PHE A 235 -8.64 -2.71 9.57
N PRO A 236 -8.13 -1.48 9.74
CA PRO A 236 -8.98 -0.30 9.89
C PRO A 236 -9.91 -0.19 8.67
N CYS A 237 -11.22 -0.29 8.89
CA CYS A 237 -12.25 -0.21 7.85
C CYS A 237 -12.34 1.17 7.15
N ALA A 238 -11.44 2.11 7.47
CA ALA A 238 -11.40 3.47 6.93
C ALA A 238 -10.70 3.58 5.55
N ALA A 239 -10.09 2.50 5.04
CA ALA A 239 -9.48 2.47 3.71
C ALA A 239 -10.40 1.87 2.62
N ALA A 240 -11.62 1.47 2.97
CA ALA A 240 -12.63 1.11 1.99
C ALA A 240 -13.26 2.40 1.44
N PRO A 241 -13.22 2.68 0.13
CA PRO A 241 -14.03 3.76 -0.43
C PRO A 241 -15.50 3.51 -0.08
N GLU A 242 -16.24 4.58 0.23
CA GLU A 242 -17.66 4.53 0.52
C GLU A 242 -18.38 3.57 -0.44
N GLY A 243 -19.05 2.57 0.13
CA GLY A 243 -19.50 1.39 -0.61
C GLY A 243 -20.44 1.70 -1.78
N PRO A 244 -20.52 0.79 -2.78
CA PRO A 244 -21.35 0.95 -3.96
C PRO A 244 -22.87 0.80 -3.73
N SER A 245 -23.33 0.69 -2.48
CA SER A 245 -24.73 0.31 -2.17
C SER A 245 -25.79 1.40 -2.38
N LYS A 246 -25.42 2.62 -2.79
CA LYS A 246 -26.40 3.68 -3.14
C LYS A 246 -26.46 4.08 -4.61
N ARG A 247 -25.56 3.58 -5.49
CA ARG A 247 -25.58 3.94 -6.93
C ARG A 247 -26.17 2.88 -7.86
N ALA A 248 -26.37 1.65 -7.39
CA ALA A 248 -26.90 0.56 -8.21
C ALA A 248 -28.45 0.51 -8.32
N ALA A 249 -29.17 1.49 -7.76
CA ALA A 249 -30.64 1.46 -7.75
C ALA A 249 -31.32 2.03 -9.01
N ASN A 250 -30.57 2.55 -10.00
CA ASN A 250 -31.20 3.26 -11.13
C ASN A 250 -30.70 2.93 -12.54
N SER A 251 -30.01 1.80 -12.74
CA SER A 251 -29.67 1.35 -14.11
C SER A 251 -30.02 -0.11 -14.33
N GLY A 252 -31.11 -0.33 -15.07
CA GLY A 252 -31.19 -1.32 -16.14
C GLY A 252 -30.90 -2.77 -15.77
N ARG A 253 -31.98 -3.47 -15.42
CA ARG A 253 -32.11 -4.94 -15.43
C ARG A 253 -31.68 -5.53 -16.78
N THR A 254 -30.54 -6.23 -16.84
CA THR A 254 -30.31 -7.48 -17.60
C THR A 254 -28.86 -7.96 -17.41
N GLU A 255 -28.67 -8.97 -16.56
CA GLU A 255 -27.85 -10.19 -16.78
C GLU A 255 -27.62 -10.84 -15.42
N ARG A 256 -28.19 -12.04 -15.24
CA ARG A 256 -28.01 -12.85 -14.03
C ARG A 256 -26.79 -13.74 -14.24
N THR A 257 -25.64 -13.32 -13.70
CA THR A 257 -24.53 -14.23 -13.38
C THR A 257 -24.60 -14.59 -11.89
N THR A 258 -24.06 -15.76 -11.56
CA THR A 258 -24.12 -16.49 -10.28
C THR A 258 -23.44 -15.80 -9.08
N ALA A 259 -23.35 -14.47 -9.07
CA ALA A 259 -22.80 -13.66 -7.97
C ALA A 259 -23.83 -13.31 -6.88
N GLY A 260 -25.10 -13.67 -7.05
CA GLY A 260 -26.18 -13.31 -6.12
C GLY A 260 -26.15 -14.02 -4.76
N HIS A 261 -25.35 -15.08 -4.59
CA HIS A 261 -25.27 -15.81 -3.32
C HIS A 261 -24.23 -15.26 -2.35
N CYS A 262 -23.20 -14.54 -2.83
CA CYS A 262 -22.17 -13.96 -1.96
C CYS A 262 -22.58 -12.62 -1.35
N ALA A 263 -23.45 -11.84 -2.00
CA ALA A 263 -23.84 -10.52 -1.51
C ALA A 263 -24.86 -10.56 -0.35
N GLY A 264 -25.63 -11.65 -0.22
CA GLY A 264 -26.65 -11.79 0.83
C GLY A 264 -26.09 -12.19 2.19
N THR A 265 -24.97 -12.91 2.23
CA THR A 265 -24.36 -13.43 3.47
C THR A 265 -23.40 -12.45 4.13
N THR A 266 -22.81 -11.52 3.37
CA THR A 266 -21.89 -10.49 3.88
C THR A 266 -22.58 -9.46 4.78
N ASP A 267 -23.86 -9.14 4.52
CA ASP A 267 -24.60 -8.14 5.31
C ASP A 267 -25.10 -8.67 6.66
N VAL A 268 -25.42 -9.97 6.74
CA VAL A 268 -25.89 -10.60 8.00
C VAL A 268 -24.74 -10.89 8.98
N GLY A 269 -23.55 -11.24 8.48
CA GLY A 269 -22.37 -11.49 9.33
C GLY A 269 -21.83 -10.24 10.03
N PHE A 270 -21.89 -9.08 9.37
CA PHE A 270 -21.40 -7.81 9.93
C PHE A 270 -22.42 -7.08 10.82
N ALA A 271 -23.72 -7.34 10.66
CA ALA A 271 -24.74 -6.74 11.52
C ALA A 271 -24.76 -7.36 12.93
N ASP A 272 -24.41 -8.64 13.06
CA ASP A 272 -24.50 -9.39 14.32
C ASP A 272 -23.40 -9.01 15.34
N GLN A 273 -22.21 -8.62 14.87
CA GLN A 273 -21.11 -8.17 15.75
C GLN A 273 -21.35 -6.83 16.48
N ARG A 274 -22.47 -6.14 16.21
CA ARG A 274 -22.85 -4.88 16.87
C ARG A 274 -23.78 -5.05 18.07
N ARG A 275 -24.22 -6.27 18.42
CA ARG A 275 -25.00 -6.50 19.64
C ARG A 275 -24.10 -6.96 20.77
N ARG A 276 -23.69 -6.04 21.65
CA ARG A 276 -23.18 -6.40 22.98
C ARG A 276 -24.35 -6.99 23.79
N PRO A 277 -24.24 -8.19 24.39
CA PRO A 277 -25.13 -8.58 25.47
C PRO A 277 -24.73 -7.78 26.72
N GLY A 278 -25.66 -7.03 27.28
CA GLY A 278 -25.51 -6.49 28.62
C GLY A 278 -25.64 -7.60 29.64
N ILE A 279 -24.65 -7.74 30.52
CA ILE A 279 -24.65 -7.73 31.99
C ILE A 279 -23.18 -7.63 32.41
#